data_AF-A0AAD7GX62-F1
#
_entry.id   AF-A0AAD7GX62-F1
#
_cell.length_a   1.000
_cell.length_b   1.000
_cell.length_c   1.000
_cell.angle_alpha   90.00
_cell.angle_beta   90.00
_cell.angle_gamma   90.00
#
_symmetry.space_group_name_H-M   'P 1'
#
loop_
_entity.id
_entity.type
_entity.pdbx_description
1 polymer ?
#
loop_
_entity_poly.entity_id
_entity_poly.type
_entity_poly.pdbx_seq_one_letter_code
_entity_poly.pdbx_strand_id
1 'polypeptide(L)'
;GEHQHTRVKLYYARTNKNLATRQMMQLERRDQFLRRVHVNARKKAEAVLKKPTGHARTQKRKNPLSVPFEDSEPLPYTAPEEHHHLSHSQNYSHHVPSWLKEHCDDPATKNFWPKLQSHLLGRLIHPELSSDGDEFTPQERAQIILRNDRIYFHKIFRVNFTTYDVR
;
A
#
# COMPACT_ATOMS: atom_id res chain seq x y z
N GLY A 1 -22.45 16.04 -26.39
CA GLY A 1 -21.50 17.07 -26.88
C GLY A 1 -20.83 17.81 -25.74
N GLU A 2 -21.59 18.50 -24.91
CA GLU A 2 -21.06 19.46 -23.93
C GLU A 2 -20.23 18.86 -22.78
N HIS A 3 -20.62 17.71 -22.23
CA HIS A 3 -19.90 17.08 -21.12
C HIS A 3 -18.48 16.63 -21.46
N GLN A 4 -18.24 16.22 -22.72
CA GLN A 4 -16.89 15.84 -23.16
C GLN A 4 -15.98 17.07 -23.27
N HIS A 5 -16.52 18.22 -23.67
CA HIS A 5 -15.78 19.47 -23.74
C HIS A 5 -15.36 19.98 -22.34
N THR A 6 -16.23 19.84 -21.34
CA THR A 6 -15.88 20.16 -19.94
C THR A 6 -14.77 19.26 -19.41
N ARG A 7 -14.81 17.95 -19.70
CA ARG A 7 -13.75 17.00 -19.30
C ARG A 7 -12.41 17.34 -19.93
N VAL A 8 -12.40 17.65 -21.22
CA VAL A 8 -11.21 18.07 -21.96
C VAL A 8 -10.61 19.34 -21.33
N LYS A 9 -11.44 20.34 -20.98
CA LYS A 9 -10.98 21.55 -20.29
C LYS A 9 -10.39 21.26 -18.89
N LEU A 10 -11.03 20.38 -18.12
CA LEU A 10 -10.53 19.97 -16.81
C LEU A 10 -9.18 19.24 -16.90
N TYR A 11 -9.00 18.37 -17.90
CA TYR A 11 -7.71 17.71 -18.12
C TYR A 11 -6.66 18.70 -18.61
N TYR A 12 -7.00 19.61 -19.52
CA TYR A 12 -6.09 20.63 -20.02
C TYR A 12 -5.54 21.51 -18.88
N ALA A 13 -6.40 21.93 -17.93
CA ALA A 13 -5.99 22.69 -16.75
C ALA A 13 -4.98 21.94 -15.86
N ARG A 14 -4.91 20.60 -15.95
CA ARG A 14 -3.99 19.74 -15.20
C ARG A 14 -2.71 19.38 -15.98
N THR A 15 -2.52 19.95 -17.17
CA THR A 15 -1.31 19.77 -17.98
C THR A 15 -0.35 20.93 -17.83
N ASN A 16 0.93 20.73 -18.17
CA ASN A 16 1.90 21.83 -18.30
C ASN A 16 1.80 22.56 -19.65
N LYS A 17 0.74 22.31 -20.42
CA LYS A 17 0.42 22.89 -21.75
C LYS A 17 1.42 22.56 -22.87
N ASN A 18 2.45 21.77 -22.60
CA ASN A 18 3.39 21.27 -23.60
C ASN A 18 2.95 19.90 -24.10
N LEU A 19 2.72 19.74 -25.41
CA LEU A 19 2.14 18.52 -25.98
C LEU A 19 0.88 18.06 -25.22
N ALA A 20 0.02 19.02 -24.84
CA ALA A 20 -1.09 18.84 -23.91
C ALA A 20 -1.99 17.65 -24.28
N THR A 21 -2.21 17.39 -25.58
CA THR A 21 -2.98 16.26 -26.08
C THR A 21 -2.47 14.91 -25.56
N ARG A 22 -1.15 14.70 -25.51
CA ARG A 22 -0.55 13.45 -25.01
C ARG A 22 -0.75 13.31 -23.50
N GLN A 23 -0.57 14.39 -22.75
CA GLN A 23 -0.76 14.41 -21.30
C GLN A 23 -2.24 14.21 -20.92
N MET A 24 -3.16 14.82 -21.65
CA MET A 24 -4.60 14.63 -21.48
C MET A 24 -5.02 13.19 -21.76
N MET A 25 -4.46 12.56 -22.79
CA MET A 25 -4.70 11.14 -23.08
C MET A 25 -4.19 10.23 -21.95
N GLN A 26 -3.04 10.53 -21.35
CA GLN A 26 -2.52 9.78 -20.21
C GLN A 26 -3.42 9.95 -18.97
N LEU A 27 -3.85 11.17 -18.68
CA LEU A 27 -4.79 11.47 -17.58
C LEU A 27 -6.11 10.71 -17.77
N GLU A 28 -6.64 10.68 -19.00
CA GLU A 28 -7.85 9.94 -19.31
C GLU A 28 -7.67 8.43 -19.12
N ARG A 29 -6.57 7.84 -19.63
CA ARG A 29 -6.29 6.41 -19.42
C ARG A 29 -6.19 6.07 -17.94
N ARG A 30 -5.54 6.94 -17.15
CA ARG A 30 -5.41 6.75 -15.70
C ARG A 30 -6.76 6.82 -14.98
N ASP A 31 -7.62 7.79 -15.33
CA ASP A 31 -8.98 7.89 -14.79
C ASP A 31 -9.81 6.65 -15.13
N GLN A 32 -9.76 6.20 -16.40
CA GLN A 32 -10.46 4.97 -16.83
C GLN A 32 -9.96 3.73 -16.10
N PHE A 33 -8.65 3.58 -15.91
CA PHE A 33 -8.07 2.48 -15.15
C PHE A 33 -8.57 2.46 -13.70
N LEU A 34 -8.51 3.60 -13.01
CA LEU A 34 -8.96 3.72 -11.62
C LEU A 34 -10.45 3.40 -11.47
N ARG A 35 -11.29 3.87 -12.41
CA ARG A 35 -12.72 3.53 -12.43
C ARG A 35 -12.96 2.03 -12.61
N ARG A 36 -12.20 1.37 -13.50
CA ARG A 36 -12.30 -0.10 -13.70
C ARG A 36 -11.90 -0.86 -12.44
N VAL A 37 -10.81 -0.46 -11.78
CA VAL A 37 -10.38 -1.05 -10.51
C VAL A 37 -11.48 -0.90 -9.46
N HIS A 38 -12.07 0.29 -9.34
CA HIS A 38 -13.13 0.55 -8.37
C HIS A 38 -14.39 -0.30 -8.62
N VAL A 39 -14.85 -0.38 -9.87
CA VAL A 39 -16.01 -1.21 -10.25
C VAL A 39 -15.73 -2.70 -10.00
N ASN A 40 -14.52 -3.18 -10.31
CA ASN A 40 -14.15 -4.57 -10.08
C ASN A 40 -14.06 -4.91 -8.58
N ALA A 41 -13.52 -3.99 -7.77
CA ALA A 41 -13.48 -4.15 -6.31
C ALA A 41 -14.91 -4.24 -5.74
N ARG A 42 -15.82 -3.37 -6.19
CA ARG A 42 -17.23 -3.38 -5.76
C ARG A 42 -17.97 -4.66 -6.19
N LYS A 43 -17.80 -5.10 -7.44
CA LYS A 43 -18.40 -6.36 -7.93
C LYS A 43 -17.89 -7.57 -7.16
N LYS A 44 -16.58 -7.61 -6.81
CA LYS A 44 -16.01 -8.66 -5.97
C LYS A 44 -16.64 -8.65 -4.57
N ALA A 45 -16.79 -7.49 -3.95
CA ALA A 45 -17.44 -7.36 -2.65
C ALA A 45 -18.91 -7.81 -2.67
N GLU A 46 -19.68 -7.42 -3.70
CA GLU A 46 -21.07 -7.84 -3.86
C GLU A 46 -21.21 -9.35 -4.15
N ALA A 47 -20.28 -9.95 -4.89
CA ALA A 47 -20.26 -11.39 -5.14
C ALA A 47 -19.94 -12.23 -3.89
N VAL A 48 -19.14 -11.69 -2.96
CA VAL A 48 -18.87 -12.32 -1.66
C VAL A 48 -20.13 -12.34 -0.79
N LEU A 49 -20.98 -11.30 -0.86
CA LEU A 49 -22.23 -11.22 -0.10
C LEU A 49 -23.33 -12.20 -0.57
N LYS A 50 -23.32 -12.62 -1.84
CA LYS A 50 -24.40 -13.41 -2.47
C LYS A 50 -24.20 -14.93 -2.46
N LYS A 51 -23.07 -15.45 -1.97
CA LYS A 51 -22.87 -16.90 -1.85
C LYS A 51 -23.52 -17.43 -0.57
N PRO A 52 -24.33 -18.50 -0.61
CA PRO A 52 -24.77 -19.18 0.61
C PRO A 52 -23.55 -19.89 1.19
N THR A 53 -22.94 -19.29 2.21
CA THR A 53 -21.86 -19.92 2.95
C THR A 53 -22.47 -20.96 3.90
N GLY A 54 -22.34 -22.23 3.54
CA GLY A 54 -22.37 -23.30 4.53
C GLY A 54 -21.39 -22.92 5.65
N HIS A 55 -21.82 -23.09 6.90
CA HIS A 55 -21.25 -22.56 8.15
C HIS A 55 -19.72 -22.39 8.18
N ALA A 56 -19.21 -21.36 7.51
CA ALA A 56 -17.88 -20.84 7.72
C ALA A 56 -18.01 -19.99 8.97
N ARG A 57 -17.50 -20.52 10.09
CA ARG A 57 -17.30 -19.80 11.35
C ARG A 57 -16.66 -18.44 11.02
N THR A 58 -17.47 -17.39 10.96
CA THR A 58 -17.00 -16.00 10.93
C THR A 58 -16.47 -15.71 12.33
N GLN A 59 -15.27 -16.20 12.61
CA GLN A 59 -14.50 -15.65 13.72
C GLN A 59 -14.28 -14.19 13.37
N LYS A 60 -15.05 -13.30 14.01
CA LYS A 60 -14.75 -11.87 14.08
C LYS A 60 -13.28 -11.78 14.47
N ARG A 61 -12.42 -11.44 13.49
CA ARG A 61 -10.98 -11.25 13.74
C ARG A 61 -10.88 -10.17 14.80
N LYS A 62 -10.32 -10.50 15.95
CA LYS A 62 -10.26 -9.58 17.09
C LYS A 62 -9.48 -8.31 16.74
N ASN A 63 -8.56 -8.37 15.77
CA ASN A 63 -7.86 -7.23 15.21
C ASN A 63 -7.86 -7.30 13.67
N PRO A 64 -8.51 -6.37 12.94
CA PRO A 64 -8.39 -6.32 11.48
C PRO A 64 -6.94 -5.98 11.08
N LEU A 65 -6.43 -6.62 10.01
CA LEU A 65 -5.10 -6.35 9.42
C LEU A 65 -5.07 -5.06 8.59
N SER A 66 -6.01 -4.18 8.85
CA SER A 66 -6.21 -2.94 8.14
C SER A 66 -6.83 -1.97 9.12
N VAL A 67 -6.36 -0.72 9.06
CA VAL A 67 -6.98 0.38 9.77
C VAL A 67 -8.40 0.54 9.22
N PRO A 68 -9.45 0.47 10.07
CA PRO A 68 -10.83 0.67 9.65
C PRO A 68 -11.00 1.96 8.84
N PHE A 69 -11.92 1.94 7.88
CA PHE A 69 -12.15 3.10 7.03
C PHE A 69 -12.65 4.33 7.81
N GLU A 70 -13.37 4.10 8.91
CA GLU A 70 -13.92 5.14 9.79
C GLU A 70 -12.82 5.86 10.57
N ASP A 71 -11.70 5.20 10.83
CA ASP A 71 -10.60 5.80 11.58
C ASP A 71 -9.84 6.81 10.73
N SER A 72 -9.70 8.00 11.29
CA SER A 72 -9.03 9.13 10.66
C SER A 72 -7.55 9.12 11.03
N GLU A 73 -6.67 8.99 10.03
CA GLU A 73 -5.23 9.21 10.15
C GLU A 73 -4.83 10.39 9.25
N PRO A 74 -5.15 11.64 9.62
CA PRO A 74 -4.81 12.79 8.80
C PRO A 74 -3.29 12.97 8.79
N LEU A 75 -2.70 12.92 7.60
CA LEU A 75 -1.30 13.27 7.42
C LEU A 75 -1.17 14.77 7.20
N PRO A 76 -0.38 15.49 8.02
CA PRO A 76 -0.15 16.92 7.81
C PRO A 76 0.50 17.19 6.44
N TYR A 77 0.57 18.47 6.08
CA TYR A 77 1.44 18.86 4.98
C TYR A 77 2.89 18.51 5.33
N THR A 78 3.66 18.12 4.33
CA THR A 78 5.04 17.65 4.47
C THR A 78 5.87 18.32 3.40
N ALA A 79 7.11 18.67 3.75
CA ALA A 79 8.02 19.32 2.83
C ALA A 79 8.25 18.41 1.60
N PRO A 80 8.29 18.94 0.36
CA PRO A 80 8.54 18.14 -0.84
C PRO A 80 9.84 17.33 -0.80
N GLU A 81 10.81 17.78 -0.02
CA GLU A 81 12.12 17.15 0.19
C GLU A 81 12.02 15.85 1.02
N GLU A 82 10.97 15.69 1.83
CA GLU A 82 10.75 14.46 2.59
C GLU A 82 10.17 13.38 1.68
N HIS A 83 10.99 12.39 1.30
CA HIS A 83 10.61 11.34 0.34
C HIS A 83 9.44 10.48 0.83
N HIS A 84 9.35 10.23 2.13
CA HIS A 84 8.35 9.34 2.73
C HIS A 84 7.62 10.04 3.87
N HIS A 85 6.30 9.89 3.90
CA HIS A 85 5.50 10.38 5.01
C HIS A 85 4.41 9.37 5.40
N LEU A 86 4.43 9.01 6.69
CA LEU A 86 3.59 7.99 7.32
C LEU A 86 2.93 8.56 8.59
N SER A 87 1.85 7.93 9.02
CA SER A 87 1.16 8.29 10.26
C SER A 87 2.03 7.91 11.47
N HIS A 88 2.04 8.74 12.50
CA HIS A 88 2.75 8.46 13.76
C HIS A 88 1.92 7.60 14.73
N SER A 89 0.65 7.34 14.39
CA SER A 89 -0.28 6.55 15.18
C SER A 89 0.24 5.11 15.37
N GLN A 90 0.24 4.64 16.61
CA GLN A 90 0.60 3.27 16.96
C GLN A 90 -0.62 2.42 17.36
N ASN A 91 -1.83 2.90 17.08
CA ASN A 91 -3.09 2.30 17.53
C ASN A 91 -3.30 0.89 16.96
N TYR A 92 -2.80 0.62 15.75
CA TYR A 92 -2.99 -0.65 15.04
C TYR A 92 -1.71 -1.46 15.01
N SER A 93 -1.31 -1.96 16.18
CA SER A 93 -0.16 -2.85 16.33
C SER A 93 -0.56 -4.32 16.20
N HIS A 94 0.27 -5.11 15.54
CA HIS A 94 0.11 -6.57 15.46
C HIS A 94 1.38 -7.26 15.91
N HIS A 95 1.24 -8.23 16.82
CA HIS A 95 2.33 -9.08 17.25
C HIS A 95 2.64 -10.11 16.16
N VAL A 96 3.82 -10.01 15.54
CA VAL A 96 4.17 -10.74 14.32
C VAL A 96 4.15 -12.27 14.52
N PRO A 97 4.72 -12.84 15.59
CA PRO A 97 4.68 -14.30 15.81
C PRO A 97 3.26 -14.85 15.95
N SER A 98 2.40 -14.15 16.70
CA SER A 98 0.99 -14.54 16.85
C SER A 98 0.25 -14.45 15.52
N TRP A 99 0.49 -13.36 14.77
CA TRP A 99 -0.11 -13.17 13.46
C TRP A 99 0.29 -14.26 12.46
N LEU A 100 1.58 -14.62 12.41
CA LEU A 100 2.07 -15.70 11.55
C LEU A 100 1.46 -17.05 11.92
N LYS A 101 1.29 -17.32 13.22
CA LYS A 101 0.64 -18.55 13.68
C LYS A 101 -0.81 -18.63 13.25
N GLU A 102 -1.55 -17.51 13.29
CA GLU A 102 -2.94 -17.45 12.82
C GLU A 102 -3.08 -17.59 11.30
N HIS A 103 -2.00 -17.36 10.55
CA HIS A 103 -1.98 -17.38 9.08
C HIS A 103 -1.04 -18.47 8.53
N CYS A 104 -0.80 -19.54 9.28
CA CYS A 104 0.15 -20.60 8.88
C CYS A 104 -0.24 -21.32 7.58
N ASP A 105 -1.55 -21.37 7.29
CA ASP A 105 -2.09 -22.03 6.09
C ASP A 105 -2.02 -21.14 4.85
N ASP A 106 -1.71 -19.85 4.99
CA ASP A 106 -1.60 -18.90 3.89
C ASP A 106 -0.24 -19.06 3.17
N PRO A 107 -0.21 -19.40 1.87
CA PRO A 107 1.03 -19.47 1.11
C PRO A 107 1.86 -18.16 1.14
N ALA A 108 1.21 -17.00 1.30
CA ALA A 108 1.88 -15.71 1.33
C ALA A 108 2.69 -15.46 2.62
N THR A 109 2.38 -16.16 3.71
CA THR A 109 3.11 -16.02 4.98
C THR A 109 4.27 -17.00 5.10
N LYS A 110 4.43 -17.91 4.14
CA LYS A 110 5.56 -18.85 4.10
C LYS A 110 6.88 -18.09 4.03
N ASN A 111 7.78 -18.39 4.96
CA ASN A 111 9.08 -17.73 5.11
C ASN A 111 8.99 -16.21 5.30
N PHE A 112 7.84 -15.69 5.76
CA PHE A 112 7.65 -14.25 5.95
C PHE A 112 8.67 -13.67 6.94
N TRP A 113 8.88 -14.32 8.09
CA TRP A 113 9.78 -13.80 9.12
C TRP A 113 11.25 -13.69 8.64
N PRO A 114 11.86 -14.76 8.09
CA PRO A 114 13.20 -14.66 7.52
C PRO A 114 13.31 -13.60 6.41
N LYS A 115 12.29 -13.46 5.56
CA LYS A 115 12.27 -12.45 4.48
C LYS A 115 12.17 -11.02 5.03
N LEU A 116 11.36 -10.82 6.06
CA LEU A 116 11.23 -9.54 6.74
C LEU A 116 12.56 -9.13 7.38
N GLN A 117 13.22 -10.05 8.09
CA GLN A 117 14.53 -9.79 8.69
C GLN A 117 15.57 -9.43 7.63
N SER A 118 15.67 -10.20 6.54
CA SER A 118 16.57 -9.88 5.43
C SER A 118 16.29 -8.52 4.82
N HIS A 119 15.01 -8.18 4.61
CA HIS A 119 14.62 -6.90 4.04
C HIS A 119 15.01 -5.73 4.94
N LEU A 120 14.72 -5.84 6.25
CA LEU A 120 15.10 -4.81 7.22
C LEU A 120 16.62 -4.66 7.33
N LEU A 121 17.34 -5.77 7.36
CA LEU A 121 18.80 -5.76 7.40
C LEU A 121 19.40 -5.10 6.15
N GLY A 122 18.90 -5.45 4.97
CA GLY A 122 19.33 -4.82 3.72
C GLY A 122 19.09 -3.31 3.72
N ARG A 123 17.96 -2.85 4.26
CA ARG A 123 17.66 -1.41 4.41
C ARG A 123 18.55 -0.69 5.42
N LEU A 124 18.98 -1.36 6.48
CA LEU A 124 19.89 -0.79 7.47
C LEU A 124 21.33 -0.69 6.95
N ILE A 125 21.80 -1.67 6.17
CA ILE A 125 23.15 -1.69 5.62
C ILE A 125 23.26 -0.81 4.37
N HIS A 126 22.26 -0.87 3.48
CA HIS A 126 22.23 -0.13 2.23
C HIS A 126 20.90 0.63 2.07
N PRO A 127 20.76 1.82 2.67
CA PRO A 127 19.53 2.61 2.61
C PRO A 127 19.07 2.91 1.17
N GLU A 128 20.04 3.12 0.27
CA GLU A 128 19.81 3.52 -1.12
C GLU A 128 19.56 2.33 -2.08
N LEU A 129 19.93 1.10 -1.69
CA LEU A 129 19.70 -0.08 -2.52
C LEU A 129 18.49 -0.86 -2.03
N SER A 130 17.54 -1.09 -2.95
CA SER A 130 16.51 -2.10 -2.76
C SER A 130 17.08 -3.45 -3.19
N SER A 131 17.88 -4.10 -2.34
CA SER A 131 18.33 -5.48 -2.59
C SER A 131 17.24 -6.46 -2.11
N ASP A 132 16.80 -7.35 -3.00
CA ASP A 132 15.85 -8.41 -2.67
C ASP A 132 16.56 -9.55 -1.92
N GLY A 133 16.65 -9.40 -0.60
CA GLY A 133 16.26 -10.41 0.40
C GLY A 133 17.06 -11.69 0.61
N ASP A 134 17.87 -12.18 -0.34
CA ASP A 134 18.41 -13.54 -0.25
C ASP A 134 19.91 -13.64 0.12
N GLU A 135 20.59 -12.53 0.40
CA GLU A 135 22.04 -12.51 0.63
C GLU A 135 22.48 -12.78 2.09
N PHE A 136 21.58 -12.67 3.07
CA PHE A 136 21.98 -12.70 4.49
C PHE A 136 21.89 -14.08 5.13
N THR A 137 22.89 -14.43 5.93
CA THR A 137 22.94 -15.67 6.72
C THR A 137 21.94 -15.62 7.89
N PRO A 138 21.48 -16.78 8.42
CA PRO A 138 20.60 -16.83 9.59
C PRO A 138 21.16 -16.09 10.82
N GLN A 139 22.49 -16.12 11.00
CA GLN A 139 23.19 -15.45 12.09
C GLN A 139 23.10 -13.93 11.99
N GLU A 140 23.23 -13.38 10.78
CA GLU A 140 23.06 -11.95 10.53
C GLU A 140 21.60 -11.53 10.72
N ARG A 141 20.64 -12.33 10.23
CA ARG A 141 19.20 -12.05 10.42
C ARG A 141 18.80 -12.03 11.90
N ALA A 142 19.43 -12.85 12.74
CA ALA A 142 19.17 -12.91 14.18
C ALA A 142 19.58 -11.62 14.93
N GLN A 143 20.38 -10.75 14.31
CA GLN A 143 20.74 -9.44 14.88
C GLN A 143 19.57 -8.44 14.82
N ILE A 144 18.58 -8.66 13.94
CA ILE A 144 17.41 -7.79 13.82
C ILE A 144 16.41 -8.12 14.93
N ILE A 145 16.18 -7.12 15.79
CA ILE A 145 15.21 -7.20 16.89
C ILE A 145 14.09 -6.19 16.63
N LEU A 146 12.85 -6.67 16.51
CA LEU A 146 11.67 -5.82 16.49
C LEU A 146 11.26 -5.49 17.93
N ARG A 147 11.12 -4.21 18.24
CA ARG A 147 10.66 -3.80 19.57
C ARG A 147 9.27 -4.38 19.84
N ASN A 148 9.16 -5.17 20.91
CA ASN A 148 7.93 -5.87 21.32
C ASN A 148 7.38 -6.86 20.27
N ASP A 149 8.18 -7.25 19.27
CA ASP A 149 7.76 -8.12 18.16
C ASP A 149 6.50 -7.62 17.43
N ARG A 150 6.37 -6.28 17.32
CA ARG A 150 5.19 -5.62 16.74
C ARG A 150 5.50 -4.90 15.45
N ILE A 151 4.53 -4.95 14.54
CA ILE A 151 4.45 -4.08 13.36
C ILE A 151 3.18 -3.23 13.44
N TYR A 152 3.24 -2.03 12.88
CA TYR A 152 2.14 -1.08 12.88
C TYR A 152 1.57 -0.95 11.49
N PHE A 153 0.25 -1.01 11.40
CA PHE A 153 -0.47 -0.83 10.14
C PHE A 153 -0.97 0.59 10.06
N HIS A 154 -0.67 1.24 8.94
CA HIS A 154 -1.12 2.59 8.65
C HIS A 154 -2.06 2.59 7.46
N LYS A 155 -3.04 3.49 7.49
CA LYS A 155 -4.02 3.66 6.41
C LYS A 155 -3.42 4.41 5.23
N ILE A 156 -2.53 5.37 5.50
CA ILE A 156 -2.00 6.30 4.51
C ILE A 156 -0.48 6.26 4.53
N PHE A 157 0.10 6.04 3.34
CA PHE A 157 1.52 6.21 3.06
C PHE A 157 1.66 7.18 1.88
N ARG A 158 2.38 8.29 2.09
CA ARG A 158 2.66 9.29 1.06
C ARG A 158 4.13 9.17 0.65
N VAL A 159 4.36 9.11 -0.66
CA VAL A 159 5.70 9.11 -1.25
C VAL A 159 5.83 10.36 -2.13
N ASN A 160 6.74 11.25 -1.77
CA ASN A 160 7.08 12.42 -2.56
C ASN A 160 8.23 12.05 -3.48
N PHE A 161 8.07 12.19 -4.79
CA PHE A 161 9.14 11.93 -5.75
C PHE A 161 9.16 12.99 -6.83
N THR A 162 10.36 13.37 -7.26
CA THR A 162 10.55 14.28 -8.38
C THR A 162 10.38 13.50 -9.68
N THR A 163 9.40 13.89 -10.49
CA THR A 163 9.30 13.37 -11.86
C THR A 163 9.91 14.42 -12.78
N TYR A 164 11.12 14.17 -13.29
CA TYR A 164 11.69 15.01 -14.33
C TYR A 164 10.90 14.77 -15.63
N ASP A 165 10.38 15.83 -16.23
CA ASP A 165 9.82 15.78 -17.58
C ASP A 165 11.02 15.76 -18.55
N VAL A 166 11.56 14.57 -18.81
CA VAL A 166 12.64 14.40 -19.79
C VAL A 166 12.02 14.59 -21.18
N ARG A 167 12.25 15.77 -21.75
CA ARG A 167 11.87 16.13 -23.12
C ARG A 167 12.84 15.57 -24.14
#